data_AF-A0A2X2YKB3-F1
#
_entry.id   AF-A0A2X2YKB3-F1
#
_cell.length_a   1.000
_cell.length_b   1.000
_cell.length_c   1.000
_cell.angle_alpha   90.00
_cell.angle_beta   90.00
_cell.angle_gamma   90.00
#
_symmetry.space_group_name_H-M   'P 1'
#
loop_
_entity.id
_entity.type
_entity.pdbx_description
1 polymer ?
#
loop_
_entity_poly.entity_id
_entity_poly.type
_entity_poly.pdbx_seq_one_letter_code
_entity_poly.pdbx_strand_id
1 'polypeptide(L)'
;MKKSIIVVFIILIFIITGISIIKFNSPSLKNIPSGEYISQTESPNHDYTVKFYLVNSHSTVDFAIRGELVNNKSGKQKNIYWSYHENTVSSQWINNNTIEINGKTLNIEKDTYDWRLN
;
A
#
# COMPACT_ATOMS: atom_id res chain seq x y z
N MET A 1 48.01 -1.36 6.89
CA MET A 1 47.07 -0.28 7.26
C MET A 1 46.22 0.22 6.08
N LYS A 2 46.78 0.81 5.01
CA LYS A 2 45.99 1.34 3.87
C LYS A 2 45.12 0.29 3.15
N LYS A 3 45.64 -0.92 2.93
CA LYS A 3 44.91 -2.04 2.30
C LYS A 3 43.70 -2.51 3.13
N SER A 4 43.85 -2.56 4.45
CA SER A 4 42.76 -2.92 5.38
C SER A 4 41.64 -1.88 5.38
N ILE A 5 41.97 -0.58 5.28
CA ILE A 5 40.97 0.49 5.17
C ILE A 5 40.17 0.38 3.86
N ILE A 6 40.84 0.07 2.73
CA ILE A 6 40.20 -0.14 1.43
C ILE A 6 39.23 -1.33 1.49
N VAL A 7 39.64 -2.44 2.10
CA VAL A 7 38.78 -3.64 2.25
C VAL A 7 37.54 -3.31 3.10
N VAL A 8 37.68 -2.58 4.20
CA VAL A 8 36.56 -2.15 5.04
C VAL A 8 35.59 -1.25 4.25
N PHE A 9 36.11 -0.32 3.45
CA PHE A 9 35.29 0.55 2.60
C PHE A 9 34.50 -0.23 1.55
N ILE A 10 35.13 -1.22 0.91
CA ILE A 10 34.47 -2.10 -0.08
C ILE A 10 33.34 -2.88 0.57
N ILE A 11 33.57 -3.47 1.76
CA ILE A 11 32.54 -4.19 2.51
C ILE A 11 31.37 -3.26 2.86
N LEU A 12 31.64 -2.02 3.29
CA LEU A 12 30.59 -1.04 3.60
C LEU A 12 29.73 -0.72 2.37
N ILE A 13 30.36 -0.55 1.20
CA ILE A 13 29.65 -0.31 -0.07
C ILE A 13 28.74 -1.50 -0.40
N PHE A 14 29.24 -2.74 -0.29
CA PHE A 14 28.43 -3.94 -0.53
C PHE A 14 27.23 -4.07 0.42
N ILE A 15 27.41 -3.68 1.69
CA ILE A 15 26.30 -3.66 2.67
C ILE A 15 25.25 -2.61 2.27
N ILE A 16 25.68 -1.40 1.90
CA ILE A 16 24.78 -0.31 1.51
C ILE A 16 24.01 -0.66 0.23
N THR A 17 24.69 -1.22 -0.78
CA THR A 17 24.04 -1.63 -2.03
C THR A 17 23.12 -2.83 -1.81
N GLY A 18 23.53 -3.82 -1.02
CA GLY A 18 22.70 -4.96 -0.63
C GLY A 18 21.40 -4.55 0.06
N ILE A 19 21.48 -3.67 1.08
CA ILE A 19 20.30 -3.15 1.78
C ILE A 19 19.36 -2.40 0.83
N SER A 20 19.91 -1.63 -0.11
CA SER A 20 19.13 -0.87 -1.08
C SER A 20 18.36 -1.79 -2.05
N ILE A 21 18.98 -2.87 -2.52
CA ILE A 21 18.36 -3.87 -3.40
C ILE A 21 17.20 -4.58 -2.69
N ILE A 22 17.37 -4.95 -1.41
CA ILE A 22 16.33 -5.62 -0.62
C ILE A 22 15.10 -4.72 -0.45
N LYS A 23 15.31 -3.43 -0.13
CA LYS A 23 14.22 -2.46 0.01
C LYS A 23 13.49 -2.21 -1.31
N PHE A 24 14.22 -2.19 -2.43
CA PHE A 24 13.63 -1.97 -3.75
C PHE A 24 12.73 -3.15 -4.20
N ASN A 25 13.11 -4.39 -3.86
CA ASN A 25 12.36 -5.58 -4.24
C ASN A 25 11.24 -5.96 -3.26
N SER A 26 11.12 -5.27 -2.13
CA SER A 26 10.05 -5.54 -1.16
C SER A 26 8.71 -4.98 -1.65
N PRO A 27 7.61 -5.74 -1.61
CA PRO A 27 6.27 -5.25 -1.93
C PRO A 27 5.96 -3.99 -1.11
N SER A 28 5.65 -2.90 -1.81
CA SER A 28 5.30 -1.62 -1.21
C SER A 28 4.00 -1.13 -1.81
N LEU A 29 3.10 -0.67 -0.94
CA LEU A 29 1.85 -0.02 -1.35
C LEU A 29 2.09 1.37 -1.94
N LYS A 30 3.30 1.93 -1.86
CA LYS A 30 3.63 3.21 -2.52
C LYS A 30 3.72 3.08 -4.04
N ASN A 31 4.09 1.91 -4.54
CA ASN A 31 4.41 1.67 -5.95
C ASN A 31 3.42 0.68 -6.58
N ILE A 32 2.11 0.91 -6.38
CA ILE A 32 1.05 0.13 -7.04
C ILE A 32 0.36 0.99 -8.11
N PRO A 33 -0.21 0.38 -9.16
CA PRO A 33 -0.88 1.13 -10.23
C PRO A 33 -2.06 1.97 -9.72
N SER A 34 -2.38 3.06 -10.42
CA SER A 34 -3.43 3.99 -9.99
C SER A 34 -4.85 3.42 -10.12
N GLY A 35 -5.15 2.80 -11.26
CA GLY A 35 -6.50 2.31 -11.56
C GLY A 35 -7.53 3.40 -11.83
N GLU A 36 -8.75 2.98 -12.12
CA GLU A 36 -9.91 3.81 -12.42
C GLU A 36 -10.78 3.95 -11.17
N TYR A 37 -11.26 5.16 -10.87
CA TYR A 37 -12.10 5.39 -9.68
C TYR A 37 -13.42 4.61 -9.77
N ILE A 38 -13.80 3.94 -8.68
CA ILE A 38 -15.07 3.21 -8.56
C ILE A 38 -16.01 3.90 -7.58
N SER A 39 -15.55 4.09 -6.34
CA SER A 39 -16.38 4.54 -5.23
C SER A 39 -15.53 5.13 -4.10
N GLN A 40 -16.19 5.69 -3.09
CA GLN A 40 -15.54 6.13 -1.86
C GLN A 40 -16.47 5.94 -0.67
N THR A 41 -15.89 5.91 0.53
CA THR A 41 -16.62 5.87 1.80
C THR A 41 -15.93 6.76 2.82
N GLU A 42 -16.71 7.41 3.69
CA GLU A 42 -16.19 8.31 4.72
C GLU A 42 -16.37 7.71 6.11
N SER A 43 -15.35 7.92 6.95
CA SER A 43 -15.42 7.56 8.38
C SER A 43 -16.61 8.27 9.06
N PRO A 44 -17.21 7.69 10.12
CA PRO A 44 -18.37 8.29 10.79
C PRO A 44 -18.15 9.71 11.32
N ASN A 45 -16.91 10.07 11.65
CA ASN A 45 -16.53 11.40 12.11
C ASN A 45 -16.02 12.32 10.97
N HIS A 46 -16.05 11.87 9.72
CA HIS A 46 -15.59 12.57 8.52
C HIS A 46 -14.10 12.97 8.51
N ASP A 47 -13.27 12.40 9.39
CA ASP A 47 -11.83 12.71 9.42
C ASP A 47 -11.07 12.02 8.29
N TYR A 48 -11.62 10.92 7.78
CA TYR A 48 -11.02 10.10 6.74
C TYR A 48 -12.01 9.71 5.65
N THR A 49 -11.49 9.61 4.43
CA THR A 49 -12.19 9.07 3.27
C THR A 49 -11.33 7.99 2.63
N VAL A 50 -11.90 6.82 2.35
CA VAL A 50 -11.24 5.77 1.56
C VAL A 50 -11.82 5.79 0.15
N LYS A 51 -10.96 6.00 -0.84
CA LYS A 51 -11.30 5.95 -2.26
C LYS A 51 -10.86 4.62 -2.85
N PHE A 52 -11.72 4.01 -3.65
CA PHE A 52 -11.50 2.72 -4.28
C PHE A 52 -11.30 2.87 -5.78
N TYR A 53 -10.32 2.13 -6.28
CA TYR A 53 -9.95 2.13 -7.68
C TYR A 53 -9.85 0.70 -8.22
N LEU A 54 -10.37 0.49 -9.43
CA LEU A 54 -10.22 -0.73 -10.18
C LEU A 54 -8.93 -0.63 -10.99
N VAL A 55 -7.96 -1.48 -10.69
CA VAL A 55 -6.77 -1.61 -11.52
C VAL A 55 -7.01 -2.72 -12.53
N ASN A 56 -7.08 -2.35 -13.80
CA ASN A 56 -7.09 -3.27 -14.94
C ASN A 56 -5.81 -3.09 -15.75
N SER A 57 -5.15 -4.19 -16.09
CA SER A 57 -3.91 -4.20 -16.88
C SER A 57 -4.12 -4.59 -18.36
N HIS A 58 -5.34 -4.40 -18.88
CA HIS A 58 -5.67 -4.27 -20.31
C HIS A 58 -5.30 -5.43 -21.25
N SER A 59 -5.14 -6.69 -20.79
CA SER A 59 -5.17 -7.87 -21.69
C SER A 59 -5.29 -9.22 -20.97
N THR A 60 -4.34 -9.57 -20.09
CA THR A 60 -4.19 -10.94 -19.55
C THR A 60 -4.06 -11.02 -18.03
N VAL A 61 -4.10 -9.88 -17.35
CA VAL A 61 -3.90 -9.77 -15.90
C VAL A 61 -5.24 -9.48 -15.25
N ASP A 62 -5.56 -10.18 -14.17
CA ASP A 62 -6.84 -10.04 -13.49
C ASP A 62 -6.96 -8.67 -12.80
N PHE A 63 -8.18 -8.32 -12.42
CA PHE A 63 -8.49 -7.08 -11.73
C PHE A 63 -7.90 -7.05 -10.33
N ALA A 64 -7.56 -5.84 -9.90
CA ALA A 64 -7.22 -5.57 -8.52
C ALA A 64 -8.00 -4.37 -7.99
N ILE A 65 -8.27 -4.38 -6.69
CA ILE A 65 -8.83 -3.25 -5.96
C ILE A 65 -7.72 -2.56 -5.18
N ARG A 66 -7.58 -1.26 -5.42
CA ARG A 66 -6.76 -0.35 -4.62
C ARG A 66 -7.64 0.52 -3.72
N GLY A 67 -7.34 0.55 -2.42
CA GLY A 67 -7.91 1.49 -1.46
C GLY A 67 -6.90 2.57 -1.05
N GLU A 68 -7.20 3.83 -1.38
CA GLU A 68 -6.44 5.01 -0.99
C GLU A 68 -7.14 5.73 0.17
N LEU A 69 -6.46 5.83 1.31
CA LEU A 69 -6.92 6.60 2.46
C LEU A 69 -6.51 8.06 2.29
N VAL A 70 -7.47 8.96 2.45
CA VAL A 70 -7.30 10.41 2.50
C VAL A 70 -7.63 10.88 3.91
N ASN A 71 -6.72 11.63 4.54
CA ASN A 71 -7.03 12.38 5.75
C ASN A 71 -7.64 13.73 5.35
N ASN A 72 -8.91 13.96 5.68
CA ASN A 72 -9.69 15.08 5.17
C ASN A 72 -9.23 16.44 5.70
N LYS A 73 -8.60 16.46 6.89
CA LYS A 73 -8.05 17.68 7.50
C LYS A 73 -6.73 18.11 6.87
N SER A 74 -5.82 17.17 6.62
CA SER A 74 -4.46 17.46 6.14
C SER A 74 -4.26 17.26 4.63
N GLY A 75 -5.21 16.60 3.96
CA GLY A 75 -5.10 16.21 2.55
C GLY A 75 -4.06 15.11 2.29
N LYS A 76 -3.43 14.55 3.33
CA LYS A 76 -2.43 13.47 3.18
C LYS A 76 -3.09 12.19 2.69
N GLN A 77 -2.42 11.53 1.75
CA GLN A 77 -2.91 10.31 1.10
C GLN A 77 -1.93 9.16 1.31
N LYS A 78 -2.46 7.95 1.52
CA LYS A 78 -1.68 6.70 1.50
C LYS A 78 -2.54 5.53 1.04
N ASN A 79 -1.92 4.58 0.33
CA ASN A 79 -2.59 3.32 0.01
C ASN A 79 -2.63 2.42 1.25
N ILE A 80 -3.80 1.84 1.53
CA ILE A 80 -4.02 0.95 2.68
C ILE A 80 -4.56 -0.43 2.30
N TYR A 81 -5.03 -0.60 1.07
CA TYR A 81 -5.62 -1.85 0.60
C TYR A 81 -5.18 -2.16 -0.83
N TRP A 82 -4.68 -3.36 -1.05
CA TRP A 82 -4.31 -3.89 -2.36
C TRP A 82 -4.72 -5.37 -2.43
N SER A 83 -5.79 -5.67 -3.17
CA SER A 83 -6.28 -7.03 -3.37
C SER A 83 -6.33 -7.38 -4.85
N TYR A 84 -5.93 -8.60 -5.20
CA TYR A 84 -5.90 -9.14 -6.56
C TYR A 84 -6.99 -10.20 -6.73
N HIS A 85 -7.44 -10.41 -7.96
CA HIS A 85 -8.63 -11.21 -8.28
C HIS A 85 -9.94 -10.65 -7.67
N GLU A 86 -10.01 -9.33 -7.52
CA GLU A 86 -11.19 -8.61 -7.05
C GLU A 86 -11.53 -7.47 -8.02
N ASN A 87 -12.81 -7.34 -8.38
CA ASN A 87 -13.32 -6.31 -9.29
C ASN A 87 -14.49 -5.50 -8.71
N THR A 88 -14.94 -5.84 -7.51
CA THR A 88 -16.03 -5.17 -6.80
C THR A 88 -15.59 -4.83 -5.38
N VAL A 89 -16.24 -3.83 -4.79
CA VAL A 89 -15.94 -3.37 -3.43
C VAL A 89 -17.21 -3.33 -2.60
N SER A 90 -17.21 -4.07 -1.51
CA SER A 90 -18.08 -3.88 -0.36
C SER A 90 -17.25 -3.29 0.77
N SER A 91 -17.68 -2.16 1.32
CA SER A 91 -16.96 -1.52 2.42
C SER A 91 -17.91 -0.94 3.46
N GLN A 92 -17.53 -1.08 4.73
CA GLN A 92 -18.28 -0.54 5.86
C GLN A 92 -17.32 -0.06 6.95
N TRP A 93 -17.58 1.12 7.50
CA TRP A 93 -16.85 1.60 8.67
C TRP A 93 -17.45 0.98 9.93
N ILE A 94 -16.62 0.31 10.71
CA ILE A 94 -16.99 -0.26 12.01
C ILE A 94 -16.95 0.84 13.09
N ASN A 95 -15.98 1.75 12.98
CA ASN A 95 -15.82 2.93 13.83
C ASN A 95 -14.94 3.98 13.10
N ASN A 96 -14.56 5.07 13.77
CA ASN A 96 -13.81 6.18 13.18
C ASN A 96 -12.46 5.80 12.56
N ASN A 97 -11.84 4.69 12.97
CA ASN A 97 -10.49 4.30 12.56
C ASN A 97 -10.43 2.87 12.02
N THR A 98 -11.55 2.17 11.94
CA THR A 98 -11.60 0.76 11.54
C THR A 98 -12.62 0.58 10.43
N ILE A 99 -12.15 0.05 9.31
CA ILE A 99 -12.96 -0.20 8.12
C ILE A 99 -12.86 -1.69 7.76
N GLU A 100 -13.97 -2.26 7.32
CA GLU A 100 -13.98 -3.56 6.65
C GLU A 100 -14.12 -3.35 5.15
N ILE A 101 -13.26 -4.02 4.38
CA ILE A 101 -13.22 -3.96 2.90
C ILE A 101 -13.18 -5.40 2.40
N ASN A 102 -14.22 -5.83 1.67
CA ASN A 102 -14.35 -7.21 1.15
C ASN A 102 -14.07 -8.30 2.20
N GLY A 103 -14.59 -8.10 3.43
CA GLY A 103 -14.41 -9.02 4.55
C GLY A 103 -13.04 -8.95 5.24
N LYS A 104 -12.17 -8.00 4.86
CA LYS A 104 -10.89 -7.71 5.55
C LYS A 104 -11.06 -6.49 6.45
N THR A 105 -10.90 -6.67 7.75
CA THR A 105 -10.93 -5.58 8.73
C THR A 105 -9.55 -4.94 8.87
N LEU A 106 -9.48 -3.62 8.76
CA LEU A 106 -8.25 -2.84 8.87
C LEU A 106 -8.42 -1.67 9.84
N ASN A 107 -7.49 -1.53 10.79
CA ASN A 107 -7.30 -0.27 11.50
C ASN A 107 -6.43 0.67 10.66
N ILE A 108 -6.99 1.79 10.18
CA ILE A 108 -6.34 2.67 9.20
C ILE A 108 -5.06 3.35 9.71
N GLU A 109 -4.81 3.35 11.02
CA GLU A 109 -3.62 3.92 11.62
C GLU A 109 -2.45 2.93 11.64
N LYS A 110 -2.74 1.63 11.75
CA LYS A 110 -1.76 0.57 12.04
C LYS A 110 -1.60 -0.42 10.90
N ASP A 111 -2.69 -0.70 10.21
CA ASP A 111 -2.79 -1.84 9.31
C ASP A 111 -2.79 -1.38 7.85
N THR A 112 -2.31 -2.29 7.01
CA THR A 112 -2.49 -2.24 5.56
C THR A 112 -2.68 -3.66 5.04
N TYR A 113 -3.51 -3.82 4.03
CA TYR A 113 -3.65 -5.09 3.33
C TYR A 113 -2.91 -5.07 2.00
N ASP A 114 -2.04 -6.06 1.80
CA ASP A 114 -1.36 -6.32 0.54
C ASP A 114 -1.45 -7.83 0.27
N TRP A 115 -2.18 -8.23 -0.77
CA TRP A 115 -2.33 -9.65 -1.13
C TRP A 115 -1.00 -10.33 -1.43
N ARG A 116 0.07 -9.58 -1.76
CA ARG A 116 1.40 -10.14 -2.04
C ARG A 116 2.12 -10.63 -0.78
N LEU A 117 1.61 -10.28 0.40
CA LEU A 117 2.20 -10.60 1.70
C LEU A 117 1.40 -11.66 2.49
N ASN A 118 0.32 -12.18 1.92
CA ASN A 118 -0.57 -13.17 2.53
C ASN A 118 -0.67 -14.41 1.65
#